data_AF-A0A8J5MCW6-F1
#
_entry.id   AF-A0A8J5MCW6-F1
#
_cell.length_a   1.000
_cell.length_b   1.000
_cell.length_c   1.000
_cell.angle_alpha   90.00
_cell.angle_beta   90.00
_cell.angle_gamma   90.00
#
_symmetry.space_group_name_H-M   'P 1'
#
loop_
_entity.id
_entity.type
_entity.pdbx_description
1 polymer ?
#
loop_
_entity_poly.entity_id
_entity_poly.type
_entity_poly.pdbx_seq_one_letter_code
_entity_poly.pdbx_strand_id
1 'polypeptide(L)'
;VIVLQNNTSICGFGWNAQIALRSEREEIRLNKGDILMFRDDFIYSPVGYSSPNVCLHAYLDMPVYERDELHQTQLVPYINNDKPKRDDDRFCFA
;
A
#
# COMPACT_ATOMS: atom_id res chain seq x y z
N VAL A 1 3.08 -3.96 -8.06
CA VAL A 1 2.24 -5.16 -7.78
C VAL A 1 1.41 -5.47 -9.01
N ILE A 2 1.44 -6.73 -9.47
CA ILE A 2 0.59 -7.22 -10.57
C ILE A 2 -0.46 -8.14 -9.97
N VAL A 3 -1.72 -7.89 -10.31
CA VAL A 3 -2.86 -8.62 -9.75
C VAL A 3 -3.24 -9.82 -10.62
N LEU A 4 -3.29 -11.01 -10.01
CA LEU A 4 -3.63 -12.24 -10.74
C LEU A 4 -5.10 -12.67 -10.59
N GLN A 5 -5.89 -11.93 -9.80
CA GLN A 5 -7.29 -12.25 -9.51
C GLN A 5 -8.20 -11.01 -9.53
N ASN A 6 -9.44 -11.20 -9.94
CA ASN A 6 -10.45 -10.15 -9.90
C ASN A 6 -10.80 -9.78 -8.45
N ASN A 7 -11.28 -8.54 -8.27
CA ASN A 7 -11.74 -8.06 -6.98
C ASN A 7 -10.65 -8.11 -5.89
N THR A 8 -9.41 -7.84 -6.28
CA THR A 8 -8.30 -7.65 -5.35
C THR A 8 -8.44 -6.26 -4.73
N SER A 9 -8.45 -6.18 -3.40
CA SER A 9 -8.54 -4.94 -2.63
C SER A 9 -7.30 -4.75 -1.75
N ILE A 10 -6.73 -3.55 -1.81
CA ILE A 10 -5.56 -3.16 -1.04
C ILE A 10 -5.94 -1.92 -0.25
N CYS A 11 -5.65 -1.92 1.06
CA CYS A 11 -5.71 -0.69 1.85
C CYS A 11 -4.40 0.05 1.67
N GLY A 12 -4.45 1.23 1.06
CA GLY A 12 -3.34 2.17 0.99
C GLY A 12 -3.42 3.20 2.11
N PHE A 13 -2.27 3.67 2.56
CA PHE A 13 -2.16 4.75 3.52
C PHE A 13 -1.24 5.83 2.96
N GLY A 14 -1.41 7.04 3.49
CA GLY A 14 -0.56 8.17 3.15
C GLY A 14 0.92 7.95 3.42
N TRP A 15 1.72 8.84 2.86
CA TRP A 15 3.12 8.94 3.22
C TRP A 15 3.25 9.35 4.69
N ASN A 16 3.52 8.38 5.55
CA ASN A 16 3.85 8.61 6.94
C ASN A 16 4.97 7.64 7.29
N ALA A 17 6.15 8.15 7.64
CA ALA A 17 7.38 7.37 7.68
C ALA A 17 7.36 6.18 8.67
N GLN A 18 6.35 6.07 9.56
CA GLN A 18 6.38 5.09 10.65
C GLN A 18 5.01 4.54 11.09
N ILE A 19 3.86 5.10 10.69
CA ILE A 19 2.55 4.73 11.27
C ILE A 19 1.43 4.81 10.22
N ALA A 20 0.57 3.78 10.17
CA ALA A 20 -0.66 3.77 9.37
C ALA A 20 -1.84 4.33 10.19
N LEU A 21 -2.53 5.36 9.68
CA LEU A 21 -3.70 5.97 10.32
C LEU A 21 -4.99 5.55 9.63
N ARG A 22 -6.00 5.12 10.41
CA ARG A 22 -7.30 4.71 9.86
C ARG A 22 -8.02 5.81 9.09
N SER A 23 -7.90 7.07 9.54
CA SER A 23 -8.53 8.22 8.89
C SER A 23 -8.05 8.48 7.46
N GLU A 24 -6.82 8.04 7.15
CA GLU A 24 -6.12 8.21 5.87
C GLU A 24 -6.22 6.96 4.98
N ARG A 25 -6.98 5.95 5.42
CA ARG A 25 -7.11 4.70 4.67
C ARG A 25 -7.89 4.93 3.38
N GLU A 26 -7.23 4.64 2.26
CA GLU A 26 -7.80 4.60 0.92
C GLU A 26 -7.95 3.14 0.48
N GLU A 27 -9.09 2.77 -0.10
CA GLU A 27 -9.30 1.43 -0.65
C GLU A 27 -9.02 1.44 -2.16
N ILE A 28 -8.05 0.64 -2.60
CA ILE A 28 -7.68 0.48 -4.00
C ILE A 28 -8.24 -0.86 -4.48
N ARG A 29 -9.14 -0.83 -5.47
CA ARG A 29 -9.74 -2.02 -6.07
C ARG A 29 -9.14 -2.30 -7.44
N LEU A 30 -8.71 -3.53 -7.64
CA LEU A 30 -7.98 -4.00 -8.80
C LEU A 30 -8.60 -5.29 -9.33
N ASN A 31 -8.55 -5.47 -10.64
CA ASN A 31 -8.93 -6.67 -11.34
C ASN A 31 -7.72 -7.43 -11.87
N LYS A 32 -7.96 -8.66 -12.35
CA LYS A 32 -6.90 -9.48 -12.94
C LYS A 32 -6.27 -8.73 -14.11
N GLY A 33 -4.94 -8.62 -14.08
CA GLY A 33 -4.14 -7.92 -15.08
C GLY A 33 -3.84 -6.46 -14.74
N ASP A 34 -4.51 -5.88 -13.74
CA ASP A 34 -4.20 -4.52 -13.28
C ASP A 34 -2.83 -4.49 -12.59
N ILE A 35 -2.15 -3.35 -12.76
CA ILE A 35 -0.84 -3.08 -12.19
C ILE A 35 -0.95 -1.89 -11.27
N LEU A 36 -0.55 -2.09 -10.01
CA LEU A 36 -0.40 -1.03 -9.03
C LEU A 36 1.10 -0.69 -8.90
N MET A 37 1.47 0.54 -9.22
CA MET A 37 2.82 1.08 -9.03
C MET A 37 2.81 2.12 -7.92
N PHE A 38 3.78 2.05 -7.01
CA PHE A 38 3.94 2.98 -5.90
C PHE A 38 5.42 3.11 -5.53
N ARG A 39 5.76 4.19 -4.81
CA ARG A 39 7.09 4.44 -4.24
C ARG A 39 7.30 3.58 -3.00
N ASP A 40 8.56 3.28 -2.62
CA ASP A 40 8.86 2.32 -1.54
C ASP A 40 8.23 2.68 -0.18
N ASP A 41 7.98 3.97 0.03
CA ASP A 41 7.42 4.53 1.26
C ASP A 41 5.89 4.51 1.30
N PHE A 42 5.26 3.80 0.35
CA PHE A 42 3.85 3.51 0.37
C PHE A 42 3.54 2.41 1.38
N ILE A 43 2.82 2.77 2.43
CA ILE A 43 2.29 1.79 3.38
C ILE A 43 1.02 1.18 2.80
N TYR A 44 0.97 -0.15 2.75
CA TYR A 44 -0.23 -0.87 2.34
C TYR A 44 -0.44 -2.14 3.15
N SER A 45 -1.69 -2.58 3.20
CA SER A 45 -2.08 -3.84 3.81
C SER A 45 -3.06 -4.58 2.91
N PRO A 46 -2.87 -5.89 2.68
CA PRO A 46 -3.87 -6.71 2.02
C PRO A 46 -5.14 -6.79 2.89
N VAL A 47 -6.31 -6.80 2.27
CA VAL A 47 -7.54 -7.10 3.01
C VAL A 47 -7.63 -8.60 3.32
N GLY A 48 -8.47 -8.95 4.30
CA GLY A 48 -8.82 -10.36 4.53
C GLY A 48 -9.66 -10.90 3.37
N TYR A 49 -9.20 -11.97 2.74
CA TYR A 49 -9.92 -12.66 1.68
C TYR A 49 -10.47 -14.00 2.17
N SER A 50 -11.64 -14.40 1.66
CA SER A 50 -12.23 -15.73 1.91
C SER A 50 -11.55 -16.83 1.11
N SER A 51 -10.74 -16.48 0.11
CA SER A 51 -9.94 -17.38 -0.73
C SER A 51 -8.52 -16.83 -0.90
N PRO A 52 -7.53 -17.65 -1.29
CA PRO A 52 -6.18 -17.17 -1.55
C PRO A 52 -6.18 -16.11 -2.65
N ASN A 53 -5.70 -14.90 -2.35
CA ASN A 53 -5.47 -13.84 -3.31
C ASN A 53 -3.98 -13.79 -3.68
N VAL A 54 -3.66 -13.97 -4.97
CA VAL A 54 -2.26 -14.04 -5.44
C VAL A 54 -1.89 -12.75 -6.17
N CYS A 55 -0.78 -12.15 -5.74
CA CYS A 55 -0.19 -10.95 -6.33
C CYS A 55 1.31 -11.16 -6.59
N LEU A 56 1.84 -10.58 -7.67
CA LEU A 56 3.27 -10.54 -7.94
C LEU A 56 3.84 -9.18 -7.54
N HIS A 57 4.91 -9.21 -6.75
CA HIS A 57 5.65 -8.02 -6.35
C HIS A 57 6.91 -7.93 -7.19
N ALA A 58 7.06 -6.78 -7.85
CA ALA A 58 8.22 -6.45 -8.67
C ALA A 58 8.68 -5.06 -8.27
N TYR A 59 9.98 -4.84 -8.33
CA TYR A 59 10.63 -3.62 -7.88
C TYR A 59 11.44 -3.01 -9.02
N LEU A 60 11.50 -1.68 -9.06
CA LEU A 60 12.31 -0.93 -10.00
C LEU A 60 13.47 -0.30 -9.22
N ASP A 61 14.67 -0.83 -9.43
CA ASP A 61 15.87 -0.36 -8.75
C ASP A 61 16.68 0.57 -9.63
N MET A 62 17.28 1.58 -9.01
CA MET A 62 18.33 2.34 -9.70
C MET A 62 19.59 1.48 -9.82
N PRO A 63 20.32 1.53 -10.95
CA PRO A 63 21.52 0.71 -11.15
C PRO A 63 22.61 0.88 -10.09
N VAL A 64 22.61 2.02 -9.40
CA VAL A 64 23.56 2.37 -8.33
C VAL A 64 23.04 2.06 -6.93
N TYR A 65 21.78 1.61 -6.81
CA TYR A 65 21.15 1.27 -5.55
C TYR A 65 21.21 -0.25 -5.35
N GLU A 66 22.14 -0.69 -4.50
CA GLU A 66 22.13 -2.07 -4.01
C GLU A 66 21.01 -2.20 -2.98
N ARG A 67 19.92 -2.88 -3.37
CA ARG A 67 18.88 -3.27 -2.42
C ARG A 67 19.48 -4.31 -1.47
N ASP A 68 19.34 -4.07 -0.17
CA ASP A 68 19.66 -5.05 0.87
C ASP A 68 18.91 -6.37 0.58
N GLU A 69 19.62 -7.50 0.61
CA GLU A 69 19.00 -8.83 0.40
C GLU A 69 17.88 -9.11 1.42
N LEU A 70 17.93 -8.42 2.58
CA LEU A 70 16.93 -8.45 3.65
C LEU A 70 15.95 -7.28 3.58
N HIS A 71 15.78 -6.61 2.45
CA HIS A 71 14.78 -5.55 2.26
C HIS A 71 13.36 -6.15 2.29
N GLN A 72 12.92 -6.49 3.49
CA GLN A 72 11.61 -7.02 3.79
C GLN A 72 10.63 -5.88 3.97
N THR A 73 9.39 -6.13 3.59
CA THR A 73 8.26 -5.27 3.95
C THR A 73 8.29 -5.00 5.45
N GLN A 74 8.43 -3.74 5.85
CA GLN A 74 8.43 -3.38 7.26
C GLN A 74 6.99 -3.39 7.79
N LEU A 75 6.79 -4.07 8.92
CA LEU A 75 5.53 -3.98 9.65
C LEU A 75 5.50 -2.66 10.41
N VAL A 76 4.54 -1.80 10.06
CA VAL A 76 4.31 -0.54 10.77
C VAL A 76 3.07 -0.62 11.67
N PRO A 77 3.06 0.08 12.82
CA PRO A 77 1.87 0.18 13.66
C PRO A 77 0.66 0.75 12.92
N TYR A 78 -0.52 0.20 13.19
CA TYR A 78 -1.81 0.71 12.72
C TYR A 78 -2.57 1.34 13.88
N ILE A 79 -2.92 2.64 13.76
CA ILE A 79 -3.65 3.39 14.78
C ILE A 79 -5.06 3.70 14.29
N ASN A 80 -6.05 3.29 15.08
CA ASN A 80 -7.41 3.75 14.92
C ASN A 80 -7.56 5.14 15.55
N ASN A 81 -7.49 6.17 14.71
CA ASN A 81 -7.51 7.58 15.10
C ASN A 81 -8.81 8.29 14.69
N ASP A 82 -9.92 7.56 14.49
CA ASP A 82 -11.21 8.11 14.07
C ASP A 82 -11.68 9.22 15.05
N LYS A 83 -11.28 10.45 14.73
CA LYS A 83 -11.79 11.74 15.21
C LYS A 83 -12.42 12.43 14.00
N PRO A 84 -13.39 13.34 14.15
CA PRO A 84 -14.00 14.02 13.00
C PRO A 84 -12.90 14.64 12.12
N LYS A 85 -12.85 14.23 10.84
CA LYS A 85 -11.85 14.68 9.86
C LYS A 85 -11.82 16.21 9.84
N ARG A 86 -10.66 16.82 10.05
CA ARG A 86 -10.42 18.19 9.57
C ARG A 86 -10.14 18.06 8.07
N ASP A 87 -10.83 18.84 7.25
CA ASP A 87 -10.84 18.79 5.78
C ASP A 87 -9.49 19.11 5.09
N ASP A 88 -8.39 19.26 5.83
CA ASP A 88 -7.12 19.79 5.30
C ASP A 88 -6.14 18.74 4.78
N ASP A 89 -6.31 17.46 5.10
CA ASP A 89 -5.36 16.40 4.65
C ASP A 89 -5.79 15.77 3.31
N ARG A 90 -5.86 16.61 2.27
CA ARG A 90 -5.97 16.12 0.89
C ARG A 90 -4.57 15.84 0.36
N PHE A 91 -4.28 14.56 0.14
CA PHE A 91 -3.11 14.11 -0.63
C PHE A 91 -3.06 14.83 -1.98
N CYS A 92 -1.98 15.58 -2.21
CA CYS A 92 -1.64 16.08 -3.53
C CYS A 92 -1.02 14.93 -4.33
N PHE A 93 -1.79 14.37 -5.26
CA PHE A 93 -1.20 13.74 -6.44
C PHE A 93 -0.92 14.89 -7.43
N ALA A 94 0.34 15.30 -7.52
CA ALA A 94 0.83 16.20 -8.57
C ALA A 94 1.55 15.38 -9.64
#